data_AF-A0A2H4IAH8-F1
#
_entry.id   AF-A0A2H4IAH8-F1
#
_cell.length_a   1.000
_cell.length_b   1.000
_cell.length_c   1.000
_cell.angle_alpha   90.00
_cell.angle_beta   90.00
_cell.angle_gamma   90.00
#
_symmetry.space_group_name_H-M   'P 1'
#
loop_
_entity.id
_entity.type
_entity.pdbx_description
1 polymer ?
#
loop_
_entity_poly.entity_id
_entity_poly.type
_entity_poly.pdbx_seq_one_letter_code
_entity_poly.pdbx_strand_id
1 'polypeptide(L)'
;MKEREHVLIHIRLKIGDYRFLHHSAQPAVRLIFIDWLTTRHVRARARPAHRLFPGQDVPGLGILRQITAAITRIAVAAGAEGAFNIPEYFHDAVLFHRQFRFYDPVQEATLHAVIRDLHRFGARSISQAYVDGRVANAEGKCVAWHPSEMILLANPRLRGEIFSRAYLELARRTASGLSFRLTPATCEGTPGDVR
;
A
#
# COMPACT_ATOMS: atom_id res chain seq x y z
N MET A 1 -26.62 20.50 21.71
CA MET A 1 -25.62 19.44 21.45
C MET A 1 -25.08 19.70 20.05
N LYS A 2 -23.87 20.27 19.90
CA LYS A 2 -23.28 20.55 18.57
C LYS A 2 -23.14 19.23 17.82
N GLU A 3 -23.82 19.07 16.69
CA GLU A 3 -23.55 17.98 15.75
C GLU A 3 -22.05 18.02 15.45
N ARG A 4 -21.32 16.99 15.87
CA ARG A 4 -19.93 16.85 15.45
C ARG A 4 -19.99 16.54 13.96
N GLU A 5 -19.36 17.36 13.13
CA GLU A 5 -19.18 17.03 11.72
C GLU A 5 -18.45 15.68 11.63
N HIS A 6 -19.18 14.68 11.16
CA HIS A 6 -18.64 13.34 11.01
C HIS A 6 -18.09 13.19 9.61
N VAL A 7 -16.77 13.36 9.46
CA VAL A 7 -16.09 13.12 8.20
C VAL A 7 -16.09 11.62 7.90
N LEU A 8 -16.89 11.20 6.93
CA LEU A 8 -17.00 9.80 6.49
C LEU A 8 -15.86 9.41 5.55
N ILE A 9 -15.45 10.34 4.70
CA ILE A 9 -14.43 10.15 3.67
C ILE A 9 -13.61 11.43 3.61
N HIS A 10 -12.29 11.32 3.79
CA HIS A 10 -11.36 12.42 3.59
C HIS A 10 -10.33 12.00 2.54
N ILE A 11 -10.31 12.70 1.42
CA ILE A 11 -9.42 12.42 0.29
C ILE A 11 -8.69 13.71 -0.09
N ARG A 12 -7.37 13.63 -0.25
CA ARG A 12 -6.55 14.68 -0.86
C ARG A 12 -5.93 14.12 -2.13
N LEU A 13 -6.27 14.74 -3.26
CA LEU A 13 -5.76 14.38 -4.58
C LEU A 13 -4.95 15.55 -5.14
N LYS A 14 -3.84 15.23 -5.81
CA LYS A 14 -3.03 16.19 -6.57
C LYS A 14 -2.78 15.65 -7.96
N ILE A 15 -2.82 16.51 -8.98
CA ILE A 15 -2.37 16.14 -10.33
C ILE A 15 -0.92 16.59 -10.47
N GLY A 16 -0.06 15.72 -10.98
CA GLY A 16 1.35 16.05 -11.18
C GLY A 16 2.00 15.14 -12.20
N ASP A 17 3.19 15.54 -12.64
CA ASP A 17 4.00 14.72 -13.55
C ASP A 17 4.89 13.78 -12.73
N TYR A 18 4.85 12.49 -13.08
CA TYR A 18 5.64 11.44 -12.48
C TYR A 18 6.70 10.95 -13.47
N ARG A 19 7.95 10.81 -13.01
CA ARG A 19 9.08 10.39 -13.85
C ARG A 19 9.54 9.00 -13.43
N PHE A 20 9.45 8.06 -14.35
CA PHE A 20 9.89 6.68 -14.13
C PHE A 20 11.43 6.60 -14.12
N LEU A 21 12.05 6.60 -12.95
CA LEU A 21 13.52 6.66 -12.83
C LEU A 21 14.24 5.47 -13.50
N HIS A 22 13.70 4.26 -13.36
CA HIS A 22 14.20 3.05 -14.04
C HIS A 22 13.83 2.92 -15.53
N HIS A 23 13.02 3.84 -16.07
CA HIS A 23 12.62 3.87 -17.47
C HIS A 23 12.91 5.26 -18.05
N SER A 24 14.19 5.63 -18.09
CA SER A 24 14.64 6.98 -18.50
C SER A 24 14.24 7.39 -19.92
N ALA A 25 13.99 6.41 -20.80
CA ALA A 25 13.47 6.64 -22.15
C ALA A 25 11.99 7.06 -22.18
N GLN A 26 11.24 6.83 -21.09
CA GLN A 26 9.84 7.22 -21.00
C GLN A 26 9.72 8.69 -20.59
N PRO A 27 8.87 9.49 -21.25
CA PRO A 27 8.58 10.83 -20.79
C PRO A 27 7.90 10.80 -19.42
N ALA A 28 7.96 11.94 -18.72
CA ALA A 28 7.14 12.09 -17.52
C ALA A 28 5.66 11.97 -17.89
N VAL A 29 4.88 11.30 -17.06
CA VAL A 29 3.45 11.07 -17.29
C VAL A 29 2.64 11.73 -16.20
N ARG A 30 1.48 12.26 -16.56
CA ARG A 30 0.59 12.91 -15.60
C ARG A 30 -0.17 11.85 -14.80
N LEU A 31 -0.08 11.89 -13.47
CA LEU A 31 -0.78 10.99 -12.56
C LEU A 31 -1.61 11.77 -11.54
N ILE A 32 -2.65 11.13 -11.01
CA ILE A 32 -3.30 11.56 -9.76
C ILE A 32 -2.55 10.98 -8.57
N PHE A 33 -1.94 11.84 -7.77
CA PHE A 33 -1.33 11.53 -6.48
C PHE A 33 -2.43 11.47 -5.42
N ILE A 34 -2.52 10.33 -4.75
CA ILE A 34 -3.39 10.11 -3.60
C ILE A 34 -2.55 10.40 -2.36
N ASP A 35 -2.54 11.67 -1.93
CA ASP A 35 -1.74 12.13 -0.80
C ASP A 35 -2.37 11.81 0.56
N TRP A 36 -3.69 11.60 0.57
CA TRP A 36 -4.43 11.18 1.75
C TRP A 36 -5.72 10.46 1.33
N LEU A 37 -6.01 9.33 1.95
CA LEU A 37 -7.28 8.62 1.76
C LEU A 37 -7.68 7.93 3.06
N THR A 38 -8.76 8.39 3.67
CA THR A 38 -9.35 7.74 4.85
C THR A 38 -10.84 7.57 4.69
N THR A 39 -11.35 6.44 5.17
CA THR A 39 -12.80 6.18 5.27
C THR A 39 -13.13 5.82 6.71
N ARG A 40 -14.25 6.33 7.22
CA ARG A 40 -14.60 6.26 8.63
C ARG A 40 -16.07 5.91 8.79
N HIS A 41 -16.35 4.75 9.39
CA HIS A 41 -17.70 4.34 9.75
C HIS A 41 -18.05 4.85 11.16
N VAL A 42 -18.31 6.17 11.29
CA VAL A 42 -18.51 6.82 12.60
C VAL A 42 -19.69 6.29 13.44
N ARG A 43 -20.67 5.64 12.78
CA ARG A 43 -21.83 5.02 13.45
C ARG A 43 -21.62 3.55 13.81
N ALA A 44 -20.44 3.00 13.51
CA ALA A 44 -20.14 1.61 13.86
C ALA A 44 -20.04 1.49 15.39
N ARG A 45 -20.43 0.33 15.92
CA ARG A 45 -20.17 0.04 17.34
C ARG A 45 -18.69 0.22 17.64
N ALA A 46 -18.38 0.86 18.77
CA ALA A 46 -17.02 1.01 19.24
C ALA A 46 -16.31 -0.34 19.19
N ARG A 47 -15.15 -0.37 18.54
CA ARG A 47 -14.28 -1.55 18.47
C ARG A 47 -13.09 -1.30 19.39
N PRO A 48 -12.62 -2.31 20.15
CA PRO A 48 -11.33 -2.22 20.81
C PRO A 48 -10.23 -1.90 19.80
N ALA A 49 -9.21 -1.14 20.20
CA ALA A 49 -8.10 -0.72 19.33
C ALA A 49 -7.44 -1.92 18.62
N HIS A 50 -7.24 -3.05 19.32
CA HIS A 50 -6.67 -4.29 18.75
C HIS A 50 -7.49 -4.90 17.61
N ARG A 51 -8.74 -4.45 17.40
CA ARG A 51 -9.60 -4.91 16.31
C ARG A 51 -9.55 -4.01 15.07
N LEU A 52 -8.98 -2.82 15.19
CA LEU A 52 -8.80 -1.86 14.11
C LEU A 52 -7.48 -2.13 13.37
N PHE A 53 -7.36 -1.63 12.15
CA PHE A 53 -6.06 -1.59 11.49
C PHE A 53 -5.18 -0.48 12.11
N PRO A 54 -3.85 -0.60 12.07
CA PRO A 54 -2.97 0.51 12.43
C PRO A 54 -3.37 1.81 11.72
N GLY A 55 -3.28 2.94 12.43
CA GLY A 55 -3.72 4.24 11.92
C GLY A 55 -5.23 4.51 11.94
N GLN A 56 -6.07 3.53 12.28
CA GLN A 56 -7.52 3.72 12.37
C GLN A 56 -8.01 3.99 13.80
N ASP A 57 -8.86 5.00 13.95
CA ASP A 57 -9.59 5.29 15.19
C ASP A 57 -11.01 4.69 15.19
N VAL A 58 -11.59 4.48 14.00
CA VAL A 58 -12.86 3.79 13.76
C VAL A 58 -12.73 2.84 12.56
N PRO A 59 -13.60 1.83 12.42
CA PRO A 59 -13.57 0.96 11.25
C PRO A 59 -13.74 1.75 9.95
N GLY A 60 -13.04 1.31 8.90
CA GLY A 60 -13.26 1.79 7.54
C GLY A 60 -14.64 1.44 6.99
N LEU A 61 -15.04 2.13 5.91
CA LEU A 61 -16.34 1.90 5.25
C LEU A 61 -16.35 0.66 4.33
N GLY A 62 -15.19 0.06 4.04
CA GLY A 62 -15.11 -1.10 3.14
C GLY A 62 -15.33 -0.78 1.66
N ILE A 63 -15.31 0.50 1.29
CA ILE A 63 -15.62 1.01 -0.06
C ILE A 63 -14.39 1.41 -0.89
N LEU A 64 -13.19 0.93 -0.52
CA LEU A 64 -11.96 1.35 -1.20
C LEU A 64 -12.03 1.10 -2.72
N ARG A 65 -12.58 -0.04 -3.13
CA ARG A 65 -12.74 -0.39 -4.56
C ARG A 65 -13.58 0.64 -5.33
N GLN A 66 -14.63 1.16 -4.69
CA GLN A 66 -15.49 2.19 -5.28
C GLN A 66 -14.75 3.52 -5.37
N ILE A 67 -13.98 3.87 -4.34
CA ILE A 67 -13.18 5.10 -4.30
C ILE A 67 -12.08 5.06 -5.37
N THR A 68 -11.30 3.99 -5.44
CA THR A 68 -10.23 3.86 -6.45
C THR A 68 -10.77 3.84 -7.87
N ALA A 69 -11.94 3.23 -8.10
CA ALA A 69 -12.65 3.31 -9.38
C ALA A 69 -13.07 4.76 -9.71
N ALA A 70 -13.56 5.54 -8.73
CA ALA A 70 -13.89 6.95 -8.92
C ALA A 70 -12.64 7.78 -9.24
N ILE A 71 -11.54 7.59 -8.50
CA ILE A 71 -10.24 8.24 -8.75
C ILE A 71 -9.74 7.93 -10.16
N THR A 72 -9.88 6.69 -10.62
CA THR A 72 -9.50 6.30 -11.99
C THR A 72 -10.29 7.07 -13.04
N ARG A 73 -11.60 7.28 -12.84
CA ARG A 73 -12.42 8.10 -13.75
C ARG A 73 -12.02 9.56 -13.73
N ILE A 74 -11.70 10.10 -12.54
CA ILE A 74 -11.18 11.48 -12.41
C ILE A 74 -9.85 11.61 -13.15
N ALA A 75 -8.96 10.61 -13.05
CA ALA A 75 -7.68 10.60 -13.76
C ALA A 75 -7.88 10.68 -15.27
N VAL A 76 -8.73 9.81 -15.83
CA VAL A 76 -9.06 9.81 -17.26
C VAL A 76 -9.66 11.15 -17.69
N ALA A 77 -10.63 11.68 -16.93
CA ALA A 77 -11.28 12.96 -17.23
C ALA A 77 -10.30 14.15 -17.19
N ALA A 78 -9.27 14.09 -16.35
CA ALA A 78 -8.24 15.11 -16.23
C ALA A 78 -7.06 14.94 -17.20
N GLY A 79 -7.13 13.97 -18.12
CA GLY A 79 -6.03 13.65 -19.05
C GLY A 79 -4.80 13.07 -18.35
N ALA A 80 -4.96 12.47 -17.16
CA ALA A 80 -3.91 11.74 -16.46
C ALA A 80 -3.91 10.27 -16.89
N GLU A 81 -2.71 9.69 -16.95
CA GLU A 81 -2.45 8.33 -17.39
C GLU A 81 -2.65 7.28 -16.28
N GLY A 82 -3.04 7.72 -15.08
CA GLY A 82 -3.14 6.83 -13.93
C GLY A 82 -3.21 7.53 -12.58
N ALA A 83 -2.89 6.77 -11.54
CA ALA A 83 -2.82 7.23 -10.17
C ALA A 83 -1.58 6.68 -9.45
N PHE A 84 -1.16 7.38 -8.41
CA PHE A 84 0.02 7.12 -7.60
C PHE A 84 -0.37 7.19 -6.11
N ASN A 85 0.18 6.30 -5.29
CA ASN A 85 0.09 6.41 -3.84
C ASN A 85 1.33 5.79 -3.17
N ILE A 86 1.54 6.13 -1.91
CA ILE A 86 2.53 5.48 -1.03
C ILE A 86 1.74 4.91 0.17
N PRO A 87 1.48 3.60 0.23
CA PRO A 87 0.75 2.99 1.34
C PRO A 87 1.60 3.01 2.63
N GLU A 88 1.11 3.71 3.64
CA GLU A 88 1.81 3.87 4.93
C GLU A 88 1.93 2.53 5.68
N TYR A 89 0.89 1.69 5.63
CA TYR A 89 0.89 0.39 6.29
C TYR A 89 0.80 -0.78 5.30
N PHE A 90 1.22 -1.97 5.76
CA PHE A 90 1.12 -3.21 4.97
C PHE A 90 -0.31 -3.50 4.49
N HIS A 91 -1.33 -3.32 5.34
CA HIS A 91 -2.72 -3.55 4.95
C HIS A 91 -3.18 -2.58 3.86
N ASP A 92 -2.69 -1.33 3.85
CA ASP A 92 -2.97 -0.39 2.77
C ASP A 92 -2.41 -0.92 1.46
N ALA A 93 -1.15 -1.38 1.47
CA ALA A 93 -0.54 -1.96 0.28
C ALA A 93 -1.34 -3.15 -0.25
N VAL A 94 -1.74 -4.09 0.63
CA VAL A 94 -2.61 -5.23 0.25
C VAL A 94 -3.93 -4.76 -0.36
N LEU A 95 -4.54 -3.72 0.21
CA LEU A 95 -5.81 -3.19 -0.25
C LEU A 95 -5.67 -2.50 -1.63
N PHE A 96 -4.63 -1.70 -1.83
CA PHE A 96 -4.32 -1.03 -3.10
C PHE A 96 -3.83 -1.98 -4.19
N HIS A 97 -3.15 -3.08 -3.82
CA HIS A 97 -2.56 -4.06 -4.74
C HIS A 97 -3.58 -4.75 -5.66
N ARG A 98 -4.88 -4.61 -5.39
CA ARG A 98 -5.92 -5.07 -6.33
C ARG A 98 -5.86 -4.37 -7.69
N GLN A 99 -5.37 -3.13 -7.73
CA GLN A 99 -5.31 -2.32 -8.95
C GLN A 99 -3.95 -1.64 -9.16
N PHE A 100 -3.23 -1.38 -8.07
CA PHE A 100 -1.92 -0.77 -8.09
C PHE A 100 -0.83 -1.85 -8.01
N ARG A 101 0.38 -1.51 -8.44
CA ARG A 101 1.58 -2.35 -8.29
C ARG A 101 2.70 -1.49 -7.76
N PHE A 102 3.60 -2.06 -6.95
CA PHE A 102 4.80 -1.32 -6.57
C PHE A 102 5.65 -1.04 -7.80
N TYR A 103 6.14 0.18 -7.94
CA TYR A 103 7.01 0.52 -9.06
C TYR A 103 8.37 -0.20 -8.95
N ASP A 104 8.88 -0.34 -7.74
CA ASP A 104 10.08 -1.13 -7.45
C ASP A 104 9.73 -2.64 -7.42
N PRO A 105 10.33 -3.48 -8.30
CA PRO A 105 10.10 -4.93 -8.30
C PRO A 105 10.54 -5.62 -7.01
N VAL A 106 11.47 -5.06 -6.23
CA VAL A 106 11.89 -5.63 -4.93
C VAL A 106 10.81 -5.42 -3.87
N GLN A 107 10.13 -4.28 -3.89
CA GLN A 107 9.01 -4.01 -2.99
C GLN A 107 7.79 -4.87 -3.37
N GLU A 108 7.53 -5.03 -4.67
CA GLU A 108 6.51 -5.96 -5.17
C GLU A 108 6.80 -7.42 -4.74
N ALA A 109 8.06 -7.83 -4.86
CA ALA A 109 8.51 -9.15 -4.41
C ALA A 109 8.31 -9.36 -2.91
N THR A 110 8.64 -8.34 -2.10
CA THR A 110 8.47 -8.36 -0.66
C THR A 110 7.00 -8.51 -0.27
N LEU A 111 6.10 -7.73 -0.87
CA LEU A 111 4.66 -7.88 -0.66
C LEU A 111 4.18 -9.31 -0.96
N HIS A 112 4.58 -9.87 -2.10
CA HIS A 112 4.20 -11.23 -2.49
C HIS A 112 4.71 -12.30 -1.52
N ALA A 113 5.98 -12.21 -1.10
CA ALA A 113 6.57 -13.17 -0.17
C ALA A 113 5.91 -13.09 1.22
N VAL A 114 5.63 -11.89 1.72
CA VAL A 114 4.93 -11.69 2.99
C VAL A 114 3.51 -12.27 2.94
N ILE A 115 2.76 -12.01 1.86
CA ILE A 115 1.43 -12.60 1.66
C ILE A 115 1.55 -14.13 1.63
N ARG A 116 2.46 -14.69 0.83
CA ARG A 116 2.67 -16.14 0.73
C ARG A 116 2.87 -16.76 2.11
N ASP A 117 3.78 -16.20 2.91
CA ASP A 117 4.22 -16.82 4.17
C ASP A 117 3.26 -16.55 5.34
N LEU A 118 2.64 -15.37 5.36
CA LEU A 118 1.91 -14.88 6.53
C LEU A 118 0.39 -14.76 6.32
N HIS A 119 -0.16 -15.02 5.14
CA HIS A 119 -1.60 -14.83 4.85
C HIS A 119 -2.54 -15.44 5.89
N ARG A 120 -2.16 -16.58 6.49
CA ARG A 120 -2.93 -17.25 7.57
C ARG A 120 -3.23 -16.38 8.79
N PHE A 121 -2.43 -15.35 9.06
CA PHE A 121 -2.63 -14.42 10.17
C PHE A 121 -3.58 -13.27 9.84
N GLY A 122 -3.85 -13.03 8.55
CA GLY A 122 -4.67 -11.93 8.05
C GLY A 122 -3.93 -10.58 8.04
N ALA A 123 -4.32 -9.69 7.10
CA ALA A 123 -3.64 -8.43 6.83
C ALA A 123 -3.53 -7.49 8.05
N ARG A 124 -4.53 -7.50 8.94
CA ARG A 124 -4.52 -6.70 10.18
C ARG A 124 -3.42 -7.15 11.12
N SER A 125 -3.36 -8.45 11.41
CA SER A 125 -2.37 -9.01 12.34
C SER A 125 -0.95 -8.86 11.79
N ILE A 126 -0.77 -9.02 10.48
CA ILE A 126 0.52 -8.78 9.81
C ILE A 126 0.91 -7.30 9.92
N SER A 127 -0.02 -6.37 9.66
CA SER A 127 0.26 -4.93 9.78
C SER A 127 0.65 -4.55 11.21
N GLN A 128 -0.06 -5.09 12.21
CA GLN A 128 0.29 -4.86 13.60
C GLN A 128 1.66 -5.47 13.91
N ALA A 129 1.98 -6.66 13.40
CA ALA A 129 3.31 -7.24 13.59
C ALA A 129 4.42 -6.40 12.97
N TYR A 130 4.19 -5.70 11.86
CA TYR A 130 5.16 -4.73 11.34
C TYR A 130 5.36 -3.54 12.27
N VAL A 131 4.26 -2.96 12.77
CA VAL A 131 4.31 -1.85 13.74
C VAL A 131 5.04 -2.26 15.02
N ASP A 132 4.77 -3.48 15.49
CA ASP A 132 5.40 -4.03 16.68
C ASP A 132 6.82 -4.55 16.43
N GLY A 133 7.38 -4.46 15.21
CA GLY A 133 8.71 -5.03 14.93
C GLY A 133 8.80 -6.54 15.22
N ARG A 134 7.80 -7.32 14.76
CA ARG A 134 7.68 -8.77 14.94
C ARG A 134 7.69 -9.56 13.64
N VAL A 135 8.08 -8.94 12.53
CA VAL A 135 8.27 -9.62 11.24
C VAL A 135 9.76 -9.84 11.05
N ALA A 136 10.18 -11.09 10.93
CA ALA A 136 11.58 -11.47 10.72
C ALA A 136 11.78 -12.21 9.39
N ASN A 137 12.96 -12.03 8.79
CA ASN A 137 13.38 -12.75 7.59
C ASN A 137 13.94 -14.15 7.91
N ALA A 138 14.46 -14.85 6.90
CA ALA A 138 15.04 -16.18 7.03
C ALA A 138 16.24 -16.22 8.01
N GLU A 139 17.05 -15.17 8.04
CA GLU A 139 18.20 -15.01 8.93
C GLU A 139 17.78 -14.66 10.37
N GLY A 140 16.48 -14.47 10.62
CA GLY A 140 15.94 -14.07 11.93
C GLY A 140 16.07 -12.58 12.23
N LYS A 141 16.52 -11.76 11.26
CA LYS A 141 16.60 -10.31 11.40
C LYS A 141 15.21 -9.70 11.22
N CYS A 142 14.88 -8.73 12.08
CA CYS A 142 13.64 -7.98 11.94
C CYS A 142 13.62 -7.11 10.69
N VAL A 143 12.45 -7.06 10.06
CA VAL A 143 12.19 -6.32 8.83
C VAL A 143 11.07 -5.32 9.11
N ALA A 144 11.38 -4.04 8.97
CA ALA A 144 10.40 -2.98 9.04
C ALA A 144 9.58 -2.93 7.73
N TRP A 145 8.32 -2.49 7.82
CA TRP A 145 7.56 -2.12 6.65
C TRP A 145 8.15 -0.83 6.06
N HIS A 146 8.43 -0.82 4.77
CA HIS A 146 8.92 0.36 4.07
C HIS A 146 7.86 0.82 3.06
N PRO A 147 7.16 1.95 3.32
CA PRO A 147 6.24 2.55 2.38
C PRO A 147 6.96 2.87 1.07
N SER A 148 6.34 2.54 -0.07
CA SER A 148 6.96 2.74 -1.39
C SER A 148 5.92 3.02 -2.46
N GLU A 149 6.39 3.54 -3.59
CA GLU A 149 5.55 3.99 -4.68
C GLU A 149 4.72 2.85 -5.28
N MET A 150 3.40 2.99 -5.23
CA MET A 150 2.45 2.14 -5.91
C MET A 150 1.76 2.92 -7.02
N ILE A 151 1.70 2.34 -8.21
CA ILE A 151 1.20 3.00 -9.42
C ILE A 151 0.08 2.17 -10.05
N LEU A 152 -0.99 2.86 -10.39
CA LEU A 152 -2.04 2.40 -11.30
C LEU A 152 -1.84 3.12 -12.63
N LEU A 153 -1.69 2.37 -13.72
CA LEU A 153 -1.59 2.94 -15.07
C LEU A 153 -2.84 2.56 -15.86
N ALA A 154 -3.58 3.55 -16.36
CA ALA A 154 -4.79 3.35 -17.16
C ALA A 154 -4.46 2.87 -18.58
N ASN A 155 -3.41 3.42 -19.19
CA ASN A 155 -2.94 3.07 -20.53
C ASN A 155 -2.29 1.66 -20.54
N PRO A 156 -2.86 0.67 -21.26
CA PRO A 156 -2.33 -0.70 -21.28
C PRO A 156 -0.93 -0.82 -21.88
N ARG A 157 -0.58 0.05 -22.86
CA ARG A 157 0.73 0.03 -23.49
C ARG A 157 1.80 0.47 -22.50
N LEU A 158 1.64 1.65 -21.89
CA LEU A 158 2.55 2.15 -20.86
C LEU A 158 2.64 1.18 -19.69
N ARG A 159 1.51 0.58 -19.27
CA ARG A 159 1.50 -0.46 -18.24
C ARG A 159 2.37 -1.66 -18.61
N GLY A 160 2.30 -2.13 -19.85
CA GLY A 160 3.13 -3.25 -20.33
C GLY A 160 4.60 -2.91 -20.49
N GLU A 161 4.93 -1.64 -20.74
CA GLU A 161 6.30 -1.14 -20.79
C GLU A 161 6.91 -1.02 -19.38
N ILE A 162 6.17 -0.44 -18.43
CA ILE A 162 6.60 -0.25 -17.03
C ILE A 162 6.59 -1.57 -16.24
N PHE A 163 5.47 -2.29 -16.25
CA PHE A 163 5.32 -3.59 -15.61
C PHE A 163 5.56 -4.72 -16.60
N SER A 164 6.71 -4.63 -17.27
CA SER A 164 7.14 -5.55 -18.32
C SER A 164 7.31 -6.99 -17.83
N ARG A 165 7.48 -7.91 -18.77
CA ARG A 165 7.82 -9.30 -18.47
C ARG A 165 9.09 -9.40 -17.61
N ALA A 166 10.11 -8.59 -17.90
CA ALA A 166 11.35 -8.56 -17.12
C ALA A 166 11.11 -8.11 -15.67
N TYR A 167 10.30 -7.06 -15.47
CA TYR A 167 9.86 -6.63 -14.14
C TYR A 167 9.15 -7.77 -13.39
N LEU A 168 8.19 -8.43 -14.04
CA LEU A 168 7.40 -9.51 -13.41
C LEU A 168 8.27 -10.73 -13.08
N GLU A 169 9.23 -11.08 -13.94
CA GLU A 169 10.16 -12.17 -13.69
C GLU A 169 11.11 -11.85 -12.55
N LEU A 170 11.63 -10.62 -12.48
CA LEU A 170 12.46 -10.18 -11.37
C LEU A 170 11.70 -10.22 -10.05
N ALA A 171 10.49 -9.63 -10.00
CA ALA A 171 9.66 -9.64 -8.80
C ALA A 171 9.36 -11.08 -8.31
N ARG A 172 9.04 -11.99 -9.24
CA ARG A 172 8.81 -13.42 -8.89
C ARG A 172 10.07 -14.10 -8.39
N ARG A 173 11.21 -13.96 -9.09
CA ARG A 173 12.49 -14.58 -8.69
C ARG A 173 12.93 -14.09 -7.32
N THR A 174 12.87 -12.77 -7.10
CA THR A 174 13.19 -12.17 -5.80
C THR A 174 12.25 -12.69 -4.72
N ALA A 175 10.93 -12.74 -4.96
CA ALA A 175 9.96 -13.24 -3.97
C ALA A 175 10.22 -14.71 -3.58
N SER A 176 10.64 -15.56 -4.52
CA SER A 176 10.98 -16.96 -4.23
C SER A 176 12.21 -17.10 -3.33
N GLY A 177 13.13 -16.13 -3.34
CA GLY A 177 14.31 -16.11 -2.47
C GLY A 177 14.06 -15.49 -1.10
N LEU A 178 12.95 -14.80 -0.89
CA LEU A 178 12.57 -14.20 0.39
C LEU A 178 11.76 -15.20 1.23
N SER A 179 11.85 -15.10 2.56
CA SER A 179 11.01 -15.85 3.49
C SER A 179 10.78 -15.04 4.76
N PHE A 180 9.54 -15.05 5.28
CA PHE A 180 9.14 -14.28 6.44
C PHE A 180 8.42 -15.12 7.50
N ARG A 181 8.64 -14.76 8.76
CA ARG A 181 7.94 -15.34 9.92
C ARG A 181 7.55 -14.28 10.93
N LEU A 182 6.51 -14.56 11.71
CA LEU A 182 6.18 -13.77 12.88
C LEU A 182 6.98 -14.25 14.09
N THR A 183 7.53 -13.33 14.86
CA THR A 183 8.23 -13.62 16.13
C THR A 183 7.31 -13.36 17.33
N PRO A 184 7.49 -14.11 18.44
CA PRO A 184 6.71 -13.89 19.66
C PRO A 184 7.02 -12.55 20.35
N ALA A 185 8.29 -12.12 20.29
CA ALA A 185 8.77 -10.85 20.84
C ALA A 185 9.16 -9.89 19.71
N THR A 186 9.10 -8.59 20.00
CA THR A 186 9.79 -7.52 19.25
C THR A 186 11.25 -7.93 19.03
N CYS A 187 11.76 -7.96 17.80
CA CYS A 187 13.19 -8.24 17.65
C CYS A 187 13.99 -7.05 18.18
N GLU A 188 15.12 -7.33 18.82
CA GLU A 188 16.07 -6.32 19.25
C GLU A 188 16.70 -5.65 18.01
N GLY A 189 16.67 -4.31 17.95
CA GLY A 189 17.42 -3.54 16.94
C GLY A 189 16.62 -2.66 15.97
N THR A 190 15.35 -2.36 16.21
CA THR A 190 14.66 -1.28 15.47
C THR A 190 15.22 0.07 15.92
N PRO A 191 15.81 0.91 15.03
CA PRO A 191 16.00 2.32 15.35
C PRO A 191 14.60 2.89 15.60
N GLY A 192 14.38 3.41 16.80
CA GLY A 192 13.09 3.95 17.21
C GLY A 192 12.62 5.08 16.29
N ASP A 193 11.29 5.14 16.13
CA ASP A 193 10.50 6.36 16.13
C ASP A 193 11.09 7.53 15.31
N VAL A 194 10.78 7.56 14.01
CA VAL A 194 10.61 8.84 13.33
C VAL A 194 9.15 9.23 13.54
N ARG A 195 8.94 10.10 14.53
CA ARG A 195 7.70 10.83 14.77
C ARG A 195 7.35 11.75 13.61
#